data_AF-A0A927YJU2-F1
#
_entry.id   AF-A0A927YJU2-F1
#
_cell.length_a   1.000
_cell.length_b   1.000
_cell.length_c   1.000
_cell.angle_alpha   90.00
_cell.angle_beta   90.00
_cell.angle_gamma   90.00
#
_symmetry.space_group_name_H-M   'P 1'
#
loop_
_entity.id
_entity.type
_entity.pdbx_description
1 polymer ?
#
loop_
_entity_poly.entity_id
_entity_poly.type
_entity_poly.pdbx_seq_one_letter_code
_entity_poly.pdbx_strand_id
1 'polypeptide(L)'
;MGLFDKKKKEQVEETKTLTLENTEVKPDSDNQQRYSVIVENVTTMLDGDGVIVTGRLTGKLSKNDYLYLYQPAAMPVRCTVAGMEAKLDDNRTSIVDEAEDTVVSLQLDIAEDIKIRKFAVLTNLGPQEKSSAKISAEDAALAALINGMPAFGKDNGYHATLAYWLSHAHLITPIKLDKEPQLNEKGVATISKDAKIGFYMLKSTAKLAGTPEGQDSMVLPLFTDWQSLRRWKGLAQDGTKVHTQIISFQQLYSMLKKGTVYAGIAINPFNPIPCTLPVPYLDTIVNTPGYKNEFGPKEGQGAVQEEKLRAGQKIMLGLPKENEENAAIREKLAEYGQTHEDVNSIAFLTKVEEETKNVRHLVVLDFTQEYSAEDMKEHMEAIYQQLNPLAKEIKQVEFAIKGRITALDDVVSQHQDKMVVYSK
;
A
#
# COMPACT_ATOMS: atom_id res chain seq x y z
N MET A 1 43.27 8.32 40.20
CA MET A 1 41.98 9.02 40.39
C MET A 1 41.64 9.68 39.07
N GLY A 2 40.77 9.06 38.27
CA GLY A 2 40.28 9.63 37.02
C GLY A 2 38.80 9.98 37.18
N LEU A 3 38.47 11.26 37.12
CA LEU A 3 37.11 11.76 36.95
C LEU A 3 36.94 12.14 35.48
N PHE A 4 36.04 11.46 34.77
CA PHE A 4 35.26 12.06 33.69
C PHE A 4 33.95 11.28 33.56
N ASP A 5 32.91 11.83 34.18
CA ASP A 5 31.52 11.50 33.93
C ASP A 5 31.17 11.79 32.47
N LYS A 6 30.85 10.75 31.70
CA LYS A 6 30.07 10.89 30.46
C LYS A 6 28.68 10.33 30.70
N LYS A 7 27.73 11.26 30.89
CA LYS A 7 26.29 11.02 30.84
C LYS A 7 25.95 10.17 29.60
N LYS A 8 25.37 9.00 29.84
CA LYS A 8 24.65 8.21 28.83
C LYS A 8 23.57 9.08 28.21
N LYS A 9 23.64 9.31 26.90
CA LYS A 9 22.47 9.69 26.11
C LYS A 9 21.56 8.47 26.04
N GLU A 10 20.39 8.56 26.65
CA GLU A 10 19.28 7.64 26.40
C GLU A 10 18.84 7.82 24.95
N GLN A 11 19.25 6.89 24.09
CA GLN A 11 18.60 6.68 22.80
C GLN A 11 17.27 6.00 23.09
N VAL A 12 16.18 6.71 22.84
CA VAL A 12 14.84 6.13 22.75
C VAL A 12 14.83 5.25 21.49
N GLU A 13 15.12 3.96 21.66
CA GLU A 13 14.94 2.96 20.61
C GLU A 13 13.44 2.82 20.30
N GLU A 14 13.03 3.28 19.12
CA GLU A 14 11.75 2.93 18.52
C GLU A 14 11.57 1.41 18.53
N THR A 15 10.61 0.94 19.31
CA THR A 15 10.31 -0.48 19.41
C THR A 15 9.61 -0.90 18.12
N LYS A 16 10.34 -1.53 17.19
CA LYS A 16 9.76 -2.18 16.01
C LYS A 16 8.78 -3.24 16.48
N THR A 17 7.49 -2.93 16.39
CA THR A 17 6.42 -3.88 16.75
C THR A 17 6.32 -4.88 15.60
N LEU A 18 6.79 -6.11 15.82
CA LEU A 18 6.64 -7.22 14.89
C LEU A 18 5.26 -7.84 15.09
N THR A 19 4.44 -7.87 14.04
CA THR A 19 3.16 -8.57 14.07
C THR A 19 3.41 -10.06 13.86
N LEU A 20 3.26 -10.84 14.93
CA LEU A 20 3.33 -12.31 14.87
C LEU A 20 1.97 -12.94 14.76
N GLU A 21 1.91 -13.98 13.92
CA GLU A 21 0.72 -14.77 13.72
C GLU A 21 1.04 -16.25 13.87
N ASN A 22 0.44 -16.84 14.90
CA ASN A 22 0.42 -18.28 15.07
C ASN A 22 -0.63 -18.87 14.14
N THR A 23 -0.18 -19.48 13.05
CA THR A 23 -1.06 -20.30 12.23
C THR A 23 -0.94 -21.75 12.62
N GLU A 24 -1.95 -22.26 13.33
CA GLU A 24 -2.29 -23.66 13.15
C GLU A 24 -2.74 -23.81 11.69
N VAL A 25 -1.90 -24.43 10.87
CA VAL A 25 -2.23 -24.76 9.47
C VAL A 25 -3.30 -25.86 9.49
N LYS A 26 -4.54 -25.47 9.82
CA LYS A 26 -5.72 -26.33 9.77
C LYS A 26 -6.29 -26.34 8.34
N PRO A 27 -6.79 -27.48 7.86
CA PRO A 27 -7.54 -27.51 6.61
C PRO A 27 -8.86 -26.74 6.75
N ASP A 28 -9.10 -25.87 5.76
CA ASP A 28 -10.31 -25.15 5.36
C ASP A 28 -11.22 -24.48 6.40
N SER A 29 -11.16 -23.14 6.40
CA SER A 29 -12.29 -22.27 6.76
C SER A 29 -12.66 -21.28 5.65
N ASP A 30 -11.88 -21.21 4.56
CA ASP A 30 -12.10 -20.26 3.47
C ASP A 30 -12.34 -21.05 2.17
N ASN A 31 -13.60 -21.42 1.97
CA ASN A 31 -14.07 -22.21 0.83
C ASN A 31 -14.52 -21.33 -0.35
N GLN A 32 -14.19 -20.02 -0.32
CA GLN A 32 -14.60 -19.11 -1.38
C GLN A 32 -13.81 -19.42 -2.65
N GLN A 33 -14.53 -19.76 -3.73
CA GLN A 33 -13.94 -19.94 -5.04
C GLN A 33 -13.41 -18.59 -5.53
N ARG A 34 -12.08 -18.48 -5.67
CA ARG A 34 -11.39 -17.26 -6.09
C ARG A 34 -11.23 -17.25 -7.60
N TYR A 35 -11.45 -16.09 -8.20
CA TYR A 35 -11.16 -15.90 -9.59
C TYR A 35 -10.77 -14.45 -9.89
N SER A 36 -10.13 -14.27 -11.04
CA SER A 36 -9.69 -12.96 -11.49
C SER A 36 -9.60 -12.88 -13.01
N VAL A 37 -9.84 -11.70 -13.57
CA VAL A 37 -9.62 -11.38 -14.98
C VAL A 37 -8.58 -10.26 -15.09
N ILE A 38 -7.51 -10.49 -15.85
CA ILE A 38 -6.56 -9.43 -16.20
C ILE A 38 -7.03 -8.80 -17.52
N VAL A 39 -7.32 -7.50 -17.47
CA VAL A 39 -7.81 -6.75 -18.64
C VAL A 39 -6.70 -6.58 -19.68
N GLU A 40 -6.95 -7.02 -20.91
CA GLU A 40 -6.04 -6.86 -22.04
C GLU A 40 -6.47 -5.73 -22.97
N ASN A 41 -7.78 -5.59 -23.17
CA ASN A 41 -8.36 -4.57 -24.03
C ASN A 41 -9.69 -4.08 -23.45
N VAL A 42 -10.05 -2.85 -23.80
CA VAL A 42 -11.29 -2.19 -23.40
C VAL A 42 -11.91 -1.57 -24.64
N THR A 43 -13.17 -1.91 -24.90
CA THR A 43 -13.99 -1.34 -25.97
C THR A 43 -15.30 -0.85 -25.41
N THR A 44 -15.96 0.05 -26.14
CA THR A 44 -17.30 0.54 -25.82
C THR A 44 -18.31 -0.14 -26.73
N MET A 45 -19.54 -0.33 -26.26
CA MET A 45 -20.62 -0.78 -27.14
C MET A 45 -20.93 0.24 -28.24
N LEU A 46 -21.51 -0.22 -29.35
CA LEU A 46 -21.78 0.60 -30.54
C LEU A 46 -22.85 1.67 -30.30
N ASP A 47 -23.76 1.44 -29.36
CA ASP A 47 -24.78 2.37 -28.88
C ASP A 47 -24.22 3.37 -27.85
N GLY A 48 -22.96 3.23 -27.42
CA GLY A 48 -22.29 4.11 -26.47
C GLY A 48 -22.53 3.75 -25.00
N ASP A 49 -23.50 2.86 -24.73
CA ASP A 49 -23.92 2.49 -23.38
C ASP A 49 -23.29 1.14 -22.99
N GLY A 50 -22.24 1.20 -22.18
CA GLY A 50 -21.61 0.03 -21.57
C GLY A 50 -20.18 -0.24 -22.04
N VAL A 51 -19.41 -0.85 -21.13
CA VAL A 51 -17.98 -1.15 -21.32
C VAL A 51 -17.80 -2.64 -21.53
N ILE A 52 -17.12 -3.00 -22.61
CA ILE A 52 -16.68 -4.37 -22.88
C ILE A 52 -15.19 -4.45 -22.53
N VAL A 53 -14.83 -5.39 -21.67
CA VAL A 53 -13.43 -5.71 -21.37
C VAL A 53 -13.09 -7.08 -21.91
N THR A 54 -11.99 -7.19 -22.65
CA THR A 54 -11.43 -8.49 -23.04
C THR A 54 -10.22 -8.77 -22.15
N GLY A 55 -10.14 -9.98 -21.62
CA GLY A 55 -9.06 -10.35 -20.71
C GLY A 55 -8.95 -11.85 -20.46
N ARG A 56 -7.90 -12.22 -19.72
CA ARG A 56 -7.64 -13.61 -19.36
C ARG A 56 -8.22 -13.91 -17.98
N LEU A 57 -9.15 -14.85 -17.91
CA LEU A 57 -9.75 -15.38 -16.69
C LEU A 57 -8.85 -16.46 -16.08
N THR A 58 -8.77 -16.45 -14.75
CA THR A 58 -8.25 -17.55 -13.92
C THR A 58 -9.28 -17.85 -12.84
N GLY A 59 -9.63 -19.11 -12.65
CA GLY A 59 -10.78 -19.55 -11.86
C GLY A 59 -12.08 -19.53 -12.67
N LYS A 60 -13.21 -19.75 -11.98
CA LYS A 60 -14.55 -19.85 -12.57
C LYS A 60 -15.35 -18.58 -12.33
N LEU A 61 -15.87 -17.98 -13.39
CA LEU A 61 -16.70 -16.76 -13.38
C LEU A 61 -18.09 -17.09 -13.92
N SER A 62 -19.13 -16.49 -13.32
CA SER A 62 -20.51 -16.62 -13.78
C SER A 62 -21.11 -15.26 -14.17
N LYS A 63 -22.10 -15.27 -15.07
CA LYS A 63 -22.90 -14.10 -15.38
C LYS A 63 -23.63 -13.60 -14.13
N ASN A 64 -23.78 -12.29 -14.02
CA ASN A 64 -24.32 -11.57 -12.85
C ASN A 64 -23.43 -11.60 -11.61
N ASP A 65 -22.21 -12.14 -11.68
CA ASP A 65 -21.27 -12.06 -10.59
C ASP A 65 -20.88 -10.61 -10.27
N TYR A 66 -20.67 -10.34 -8.98
CA TYR A 66 -20.11 -9.09 -8.49
C TYR A 66 -18.59 -9.15 -8.48
N LEU A 67 -17.98 -8.11 -9.06
CA LEU A 67 -16.54 -7.97 -9.18
C LEU A 67 -16.08 -6.65 -8.57
N TYR A 68 -14.80 -6.61 -8.22
CA TYR A 68 -14.06 -5.41 -7.88
C TYR A 68 -12.98 -5.18 -8.93
N LEU A 69 -12.98 -3.98 -9.50
CA LEU A 69 -11.98 -3.47 -10.42
C LEU A 69 -10.86 -2.79 -9.64
N TYR A 70 -9.68 -3.39 -9.68
CA TYR A 70 -8.44 -2.86 -9.12
C TYR A 70 -7.59 -2.20 -10.21
N GLN A 71 -7.15 -0.97 -9.94
CA GLN A 71 -6.22 -0.24 -10.79
C GLN A 71 -5.17 0.49 -9.96
N PRO A 72 -3.95 0.68 -10.52
CA PRO A 72 -2.95 1.50 -9.87
C PRO A 72 -3.45 2.91 -9.54
N ALA A 73 -3.18 3.38 -8.33
CA ALA A 73 -3.51 4.71 -7.82
C ALA A 73 -5.01 5.08 -7.82
N ALA A 74 -5.91 4.08 -7.89
CA ALA A 74 -7.35 4.29 -7.79
C ALA A 74 -7.96 3.36 -6.74
N MET A 75 -9.02 3.83 -6.08
CA MET A 75 -9.80 2.99 -5.17
C MET A 75 -10.52 1.89 -5.96
N PRO A 76 -10.64 0.65 -5.41
CA PRO A 76 -11.37 -0.41 -6.08
C PRO A 76 -12.83 -0.05 -6.31
N VAL A 77 -13.32 -0.30 -7.53
CA VAL A 77 -14.69 0.00 -7.93
C VAL A 77 -15.48 -1.29 -8.07
N ARG A 78 -16.70 -1.34 -7.52
CA ARG A 78 -17.58 -2.50 -7.69
C ARG A 78 -18.29 -2.45 -9.05
N CYS A 79 -18.38 -3.59 -9.72
CA CYS A 79 -19.11 -3.75 -10.99
C CYS A 79 -19.77 -5.13 -11.08
N THR A 80 -20.65 -5.31 -12.07
CA THR A 80 -21.37 -6.57 -12.32
C THR A 80 -21.15 -7.07 -13.75
N VAL A 81 -21.12 -8.39 -13.92
CA VAL A 81 -21.04 -9.02 -15.26
C VAL A 81 -22.43 -9.09 -15.88
N ALA A 82 -22.75 -8.15 -16.78
CA ALA A 82 -24.02 -8.11 -17.49
C ALA A 82 -24.09 -9.15 -18.62
N GLY A 83 -22.94 -9.45 -19.24
CA GLY A 83 -22.82 -10.41 -20.33
C GLY A 83 -21.39 -10.93 -20.45
N MET A 84 -21.24 -12.13 -21.00
CA MET A 84 -19.95 -12.78 -21.15
C MET A 84 -19.89 -13.59 -22.44
N GLU A 85 -18.80 -13.40 -23.17
CA GLU A 85 -18.35 -14.30 -24.22
C GLU A 85 -17.07 -14.99 -23.77
N ALA A 86 -16.94 -16.27 -24.06
CA ALA A 86 -15.74 -17.04 -23.74
C ALA A 86 -15.16 -17.69 -25.00
N LYS A 87 -13.84 -17.76 -25.05
CA LYS A 87 -13.12 -18.56 -26.03
C LYS A 87 -13.26 -20.04 -25.67
N LEU A 88 -13.87 -20.82 -26.57
CA LEU A 88 -14.08 -22.27 -26.40
C LEU A 88 -12.93 -23.09 -27.01
N ASP A 89 -12.39 -22.62 -28.14
CA ASP A 89 -11.20 -23.15 -28.79
C ASP A 89 -10.52 -22.05 -29.63
N ASP A 90 -9.48 -22.39 -30.39
CA ASP A 90 -8.69 -21.41 -31.14
C ASP A 90 -9.47 -20.61 -32.17
N ASN A 91 -10.62 -21.09 -32.64
CA ASN A 91 -11.39 -20.46 -33.71
C ASN A 91 -12.83 -20.11 -33.32
N ARG A 92 -13.25 -20.40 -32.08
CA ARG A 92 -14.64 -20.19 -31.64
C ARG A 92 -14.74 -19.44 -30.33
N THR A 93 -15.51 -18.36 -30.36
CA THR A 93 -16.06 -17.65 -29.19
C THR A 93 -17.58 -17.85 -29.15
N SER A 94 -18.15 -17.92 -27.95
CA SER A 94 -19.60 -18.01 -27.76
C SER A 94 -20.02 -17.20 -26.54
N ILE A 95 -21.25 -16.68 -26.59
CA ILE A 95 -21.94 -16.16 -25.41
C ILE A 95 -22.18 -17.32 -24.46
N VAL A 96 -21.84 -17.13 -23.18
CA VAL A 96 -21.93 -18.15 -22.13
C VAL A 96 -22.37 -17.52 -20.81
N ASP A 97 -23.00 -18.32 -19.95
CA ASP A 97 -23.33 -17.91 -18.58
C ASP A 97 -22.22 -18.24 -17.57
N GLU A 98 -21.30 -19.15 -17.91
CA GLU A 98 -20.15 -19.53 -17.08
C GLU A 98 -18.90 -19.70 -17.95
N ALA A 99 -17.73 -19.33 -17.41
CA ALA A 99 -16.43 -19.53 -18.03
C ALA A 99 -15.39 -19.92 -16.96
N GLU A 100 -14.36 -20.67 -17.36
CA GLU A 100 -13.28 -21.09 -16.48
C GLU A 100 -11.94 -21.08 -17.23
N ASP A 101 -10.90 -20.50 -16.62
CA ASP A 101 -9.50 -20.55 -17.08
C ASP A 101 -9.27 -20.26 -18.59
N THR A 102 -10.01 -19.30 -19.15
CA THR A 102 -9.99 -18.97 -20.60
C THR A 102 -9.90 -17.47 -20.87
N VAL A 103 -9.86 -17.07 -22.14
CA VAL A 103 -10.02 -15.68 -22.55
C VAL A 103 -11.52 -15.35 -22.60
N VAL A 104 -11.90 -14.24 -21.97
CA VAL A 104 -13.29 -13.78 -21.89
C VAL A 104 -13.42 -12.34 -22.39
N SER A 105 -14.57 -12.04 -22.97
CA SER A 105 -15.04 -10.66 -23.18
C SER A 105 -16.25 -10.44 -22.28
N LEU A 106 -16.13 -9.51 -21.34
CA LEU A 106 -17.16 -9.21 -20.35
C LEU A 106 -17.80 -7.87 -20.67
N GLN A 107 -19.12 -7.85 -20.79
CA GLN A 107 -19.89 -6.63 -20.68
C GLN A 107 -20.06 -6.32 -19.19
N LEU A 108 -19.50 -5.20 -18.77
CA LEU A 108 -19.56 -4.74 -17.38
C LEU A 108 -20.62 -3.67 -17.22
N ASP A 109 -21.43 -3.82 -16.18
CA ASP A 109 -22.23 -2.74 -15.62
C ASP A 109 -21.37 -2.03 -14.56
N ILE A 110 -20.91 -0.82 -14.92
CA ILE A 110 -19.99 0.02 -14.16
C ILE A 110 -20.30 1.49 -14.45
N ALA A 111 -20.03 2.37 -13.49
CA ALA A 111 -20.23 3.81 -13.68
C ALA A 111 -19.47 4.35 -14.91
N GLU A 112 -20.14 5.19 -15.69
CA GLU A 112 -19.69 5.66 -17.01
C GLU A 112 -18.40 6.50 -16.97
N ASP A 113 -18.07 7.11 -15.83
CA ASP A 113 -16.88 7.92 -15.63
C ASP A 113 -15.61 7.09 -15.35
N ILE A 114 -15.76 5.78 -15.14
CA ILE A 114 -14.65 4.89 -14.81
C ILE A 114 -13.91 4.44 -16.08
N LYS A 115 -12.75 5.05 -16.30
CA LYS A 115 -11.85 4.64 -17.39
C LYS A 115 -11.08 3.37 -17.02
N ILE A 116 -11.44 2.24 -17.64
CA ILE A 116 -10.73 0.97 -17.46
C ILE A 116 -9.38 0.97 -18.18
N ARG A 117 -8.31 0.59 -17.47
CA ARG A 117 -6.94 0.52 -18.03
C ARG A 117 -6.53 -0.91 -18.37
N LYS A 118 -5.68 -1.06 -19.38
CA LYS A 118 -4.97 -2.33 -19.64
C LYS A 118 -4.21 -2.77 -18.38
N PHE A 119 -4.25 -4.06 -18.08
CA PHE A 119 -3.73 -4.72 -16.89
C PHE A 119 -4.42 -4.36 -15.57
N ALA A 120 -5.57 -3.68 -15.62
CA ALA A 120 -6.48 -3.69 -14.49
C ALA A 120 -6.90 -5.12 -14.14
N VAL A 121 -7.18 -5.35 -12.85
CA VAL A 121 -7.59 -6.66 -12.34
C VAL A 121 -9.05 -6.59 -11.92
N LEU A 122 -9.86 -7.48 -12.45
CA LEU A 122 -11.20 -7.74 -11.95
C LEU A 122 -11.15 -9.00 -11.09
N THR A 123 -11.73 -8.99 -9.90
CA THR A 123 -11.78 -10.16 -9.02
C THR A 123 -13.00 -10.13 -8.11
N ASN A 124 -13.46 -11.28 -7.63
CA ASN A 124 -14.54 -11.36 -6.64
C ASN A 124 -14.11 -10.99 -5.22
N LEU A 125 -12.83 -10.66 -5.01
CA LEU A 125 -12.29 -10.30 -3.70
C LEU A 125 -12.30 -8.78 -3.51
N GLY A 126 -13.10 -8.31 -2.55
CA GLY A 126 -13.23 -6.89 -2.22
C GLY A 126 -12.03 -6.33 -1.44
N PRO A 127 -11.91 -5.00 -1.37
CA PRO A 127 -10.84 -4.36 -0.59
C PRO A 127 -10.99 -4.70 0.90
N GLN A 128 -9.86 -4.94 1.56
CA GLN A 128 -9.83 -5.18 3.00
C GLN A 128 -9.69 -3.86 3.76
N GLU A 129 -10.61 -3.58 4.71
CA GLU A 129 -10.61 -2.32 5.48
C GLU A 129 -9.39 -2.16 6.40
N LYS A 130 -8.75 -3.27 6.82
CA LYS A 130 -7.52 -3.27 7.62
C LYS A 130 -6.66 -4.48 7.26
N SER A 131 -5.40 -4.24 6.87
CA SER A 131 -4.36 -5.28 6.82
C SER A 131 -4.02 -5.72 8.25
N SER A 132 -4.80 -6.64 8.78
CA SER A 132 -4.55 -7.28 10.07
C SER A 132 -4.46 -8.76 9.83
N ALA A 133 -3.32 -9.31 10.19
CA ALA A 133 -3.13 -10.64 10.69
C ALA A 133 -4.41 -11.47 11.00
N LYS A 134 -5.20 -10.94 11.93
CA LYS A 134 -6.39 -11.62 12.47
C LYS A 134 -7.58 -11.67 11.51
N ILE A 135 -7.54 -10.96 10.39
CA ILE A 135 -8.70 -10.69 9.53
C ILE A 135 -8.51 -11.19 8.08
N SER A 136 -7.34 -11.73 7.73
CA SER A 136 -6.87 -12.12 6.37
C SER A 136 -5.93 -11.06 5.81
N ALA A 137 -4.73 -11.46 5.38
CA ALA A 137 -3.87 -10.65 4.55
C ALA A 137 -4.05 -11.17 3.12
N GLU A 138 -4.76 -10.43 2.27
CA GLU A 138 -5.10 -10.85 0.92
C GLU A 138 -4.75 -9.77 -0.09
N ASP A 139 -3.81 -10.08 -0.97
CA ASP A 139 -3.43 -9.21 -2.08
C ASP A 139 -3.96 -9.78 -3.41
N ALA A 140 -5.27 -9.61 -3.62
CA ALA A 140 -5.98 -10.20 -4.75
C ALA A 140 -5.47 -9.70 -6.11
N ALA A 141 -5.14 -8.40 -6.20
CA ALA A 141 -4.60 -7.80 -7.42
C ALA A 141 -3.22 -8.36 -7.76
N LEU A 142 -2.31 -8.45 -6.77
CA LEU A 142 -0.99 -9.04 -6.99
C LEU A 142 -1.09 -10.54 -7.32
N ALA A 143 -1.96 -11.28 -6.64
CA ALA A 143 -2.19 -12.70 -6.91
C ALA A 143 -2.65 -12.96 -8.35
N ALA A 144 -3.59 -12.14 -8.84
CA ALA A 144 -4.05 -12.20 -10.22
C ALA A 144 -2.90 -11.91 -11.19
N LEU A 145 -2.17 -10.80 -11.00
CA LEU A 145 -1.06 -10.42 -11.88
C LEU A 145 0.00 -11.52 -11.94
N ILE A 146 0.38 -12.11 -10.81
CA ILE A 146 1.32 -13.25 -10.78
C ILE A 146 0.89 -14.39 -11.72
N ASN A 147 -0.40 -14.75 -11.73
CA ASN A 147 -0.94 -15.78 -12.64
C ASN A 147 -0.87 -15.35 -14.12
N GLY A 148 -0.86 -14.05 -14.38
CA GLY A 148 -0.68 -13.46 -15.72
C GLY A 148 0.76 -13.46 -16.23
N MET A 149 1.77 -13.70 -15.39
CA MET A 149 3.18 -13.64 -15.78
C MET A 149 3.52 -14.50 -17.01
N PRO A 150 3.04 -15.75 -17.17
CA PRO A 150 3.34 -16.55 -18.36
C PRO A 150 2.79 -15.95 -19.67
N ALA A 151 1.68 -15.22 -19.61
CA ALA A 151 1.03 -14.61 -20.77
C ALA A 151 1.57 -13.22 -21.08
N PHE A 152 1.84 -12.41 -20.05
CA PHE A 152 2.12 -10.98 -20.19
C PHE A 152 3.54 -10.55 -19.81
N GLY A 153 4.40 -11.46 -19.35
CA GLY A 153 5.77 -11.16 -18.90
C GLY A 153 6.75 -10.64 -19.95
N LYS A 154 6.27 -10.32 -21.16
CA LYS A 154 7.05 -9.60 -22.20
C LYS A 154 6.55 -8.17 -22.42
N ASP A 155 5.44 -7.77 -21.80
CA ASP A 155 4.84 -6.44 -21.94
C ASP A 155 5.33 -5.50 -20.83
N ASN A 156 5.91 -4.36 -21.22
CA ASN A 156 6.44 -3.38 -20.28
C ASN A 156 5.35 -2.71 -19.43
N GLY A 157 4.15 -2.51 -19.97
CA GLY A 157 3.01 -1.97 -19.22
C GLY A 157 2.51 -2.95 -18.16
N TYR A 158 2.60 -4.26 -18.44
CA TYR A 158 2.32 -5.30 -17.45
C TYR A 158 3.36 -5.26 -16.32
N HIS A 159 4.66 -5.16 -16.65
CA HIS A 159 5.71 -5.02 -15.63
C HIS A 159 5.55 -3.76 -14.78
N ALA A 160 5.12 -2.63 -15.36
CA ALA A 160 4.82 -1.41 -14.61
C ALA A 160 3.66 -1.61 -13.61
N THR A 161 2.62 -2.32 -14.04
CA THR A 161 1.46 -2.63 -13.19
C THR A 161 1.85 -3.60 -12.07
N LEU A 162 2.58 -4.67 -12.39
CA LEU A 162 3.11 -5.61 -11.41
C LEU A 162 4.04 -4.93 -10.39
N ALA A 163 4.93 -4.04 -10.85
CA ALA A 163 5.82 -3.28 -9.99
C ALA A 163 5.05 -2.38 -9.02
N TYR A 164 3.98 -1.74 -9.47
CA TYR A 164 3.10 -0.96 -8.61
C TYR A 164 2.52 -1.82 -7.48
N TRP A 165 1.81 -2.91 -7.83
CA TRP A 165 1.17 -3.76 -6.82
C TRP A 165 2.19 -4.42 -5.89
N LEU A 166 3.31 -4.91 -6.43
CA LEU A 166 4.37 -5.49 -5.62
C LEU A 166 4.96 -4.47 -4.63
N SER A 167 5.10 -3.19 -5.02
CA SER A 167 5.62 -2.14 -4.13
C SER A 167 4.68 -1.80 -2.97
N HIS A 168 3.38 -2.05 -3.13
CA HIS A 168 2.34 -1.80 -2.11
C HIS A 168 1.99 -3.05 -1.30
N ALA A 169 2.56 -4.19 -1.67
CA ALA A 169 2.19 -5.49 -1.14
C ALA A 169 2.60 -5.68 0.33
N HIS A 170 1.73 -6.38 1.05
CA HIS A 170 1.97 -6.90 2.38
C HIS A 170 1.88 -8.43 2.30
N LEU A 171 3.03 -9.09 2.29
CA LEU A 171 3.16 -10.50 1.97
C LEU A 171 3.35 -11.33 3.24
N ILE A 172 2.79 -12.52 3.26
CA ILE A 172 2.96 -13.48 4.34
C ILE A 172 4.26 -14.25 4.10
N THR A 173 5.10 -14.36 5.12
CA THR A 173 6.28 -15.25 5.12
C THR A 173 6.25 -16.13 6.36
N PRO A 174 6.48 -17.45 6.24
CA PRO A 174 6.75 -18.27 7.41
C PRO A 174 8.11 -17.94 7.99
N ILE A 175 8.21 -18.06 9.31
CA ILE A 175 9.42 -17.79 10.09
C ILE A 175 9.60 -18.88 11.15
N LYS A 176 10.85 -19.06 11.57
CA LYS A 176 11.23 -19.85 12.74
C LYS A 176 11.64 -18.92 13.85
N LEU A 177 11.20 -19.20 15.07
CA LEU A 177 11.63 -18.49 16.27
C LEU A 177 12.47 -19.46 17.10
N ASP A 178 13.59 -18.97 17.65
CA ASP A 178 14.40 -19.75 18.59
C ASP A 178 13.78 -19.80 20.00
N LYS A 179 12.86 -18.88 20.30
CA LYS A 179 12.08 -18.80 21.53
C LYS A 179 10.61 -18.61 21.19
N GLU A 180 9.75 -19.39 21.83
CA GLU A 180 8.30 -19.26 21.65
C GLU A 180 7.80 -17.88 22.10
N PRO A 181 6.86 -17.25 21.36
CA PRO A 181 6.26 -15.99 21.76
C PRO A 181 5.49 -16.12 23.07
N GLN A 182 5.62 -15.13 23.94
CA GLN A 182 4.82 -15.06 25.18
C GLN A 182 3.58 -14.22 24.93
N LEU A 183 2.40 -14.77 25.25
CA LEU A 183 1.15 -14.01 25.22
C LEU A 183 1.15 -13.03 26.38
N ASN A 184 0.98 -11.74 26.09
CA ASN A 184 0.72 -10.75 27.13
C ASN A 184 -0.72 -10.86 27.65
N GLU A 185 -1.04 -10.15 28.72
CA GLU A 185 -2.39 -10.16 29.37
C GLU A 185 -3.53 -9.74 28.43
N LYS A 186 -3.23 -9.13 27.27
CA LYS A 186 -4.18 -8.74 26.23
C LYS A 186 -4.30 -9.77 25.08
N GLY A 187 -3.68 -10.94 25.22
CA GLY A 187 -3.70 -12.00 24.21
C GLY A 187 -2.92 -11.66 22.93
N VAL A 188 -1.95 -10.73 23.01
CA VAL A 188 -1.04 -10.41 21.92
C VAL A 188 0.27 -11.16 22.14
N ALA A 189 0.72 -11.88 21.11
CA ALA A 189 2.00 -12.59 21.14
C ALA A 189 3.14 -11.57 21.08
N THR A 190 3.95 -11.52 22.15
CA THR A 190 5.12 -10.65 22.29
C THR A 190 6.39 -11.48 22.18
N ILE A 191 7.32 -11.04 21.33
CA ILE A 191 8.65 -11.64 21.17
C ILE A 191 9.60 -10.98 22.17
N SER A 192 10.39 -11.77 22.90
CA SER A 192 11.49 -11.22 23.70
C SER A 192 12.53 -10.52 22.81
N LYS A 193 13.10 -9.38 23.25
CA LYS A 193 14.12 -8.64 22.48
C LYS A 193 15.31 -9.50 22.03
N ASP A 194 15.57 -10.60 22.74
CA ASP A 194 16.68 -11.53 22.47
C ASP A 194 16.28 -12.76 21.61
N ALA A 195 15.09 -12.79 21.01
CA ALA A 195 14.69 -13.89 20.14
C ALA A 195 15.24 -13.68 18.73
N LYS A 196 15.76 -14.76 18.14
CA LYS A 196 16.22 -14.81 16.76
C LYS A 196 15.09 -15.27 15.86
N ILE A 197 14.89 -14.52 14.80
CA ILE A 197 13.93 -14.82 13.74
C ILE A 197 14.72 -15.41 12.56
N GLY A 198 14.44 -16.66 12.24
CA GLY A 198 14.94 -17.34 11.06
C GLY A 198 13.91 -17.28 9.93
N PHE A 199 14.33 -16.87 8.75
CA PHE A 199 13.49 -16.93 7.55
C PHE A 199 13.71 -18.25 6.81
N TYR A 200 12.65 -18.79 6.23
CA TYR A 200 12.76 -19.97 5.38
C TYR A 200 13.46 -19.63 4.06
N MET A 201 13.97 -20.66 3.40
CA MET A 201 14.56 -20.56 2.08
C MET A 201 14.16 -21.75 1.24
N LEU A 202 13.87 -21.51 -0.04
CA LEU A 202 13.61 -22.55 -1.02
C LEU A 202 14.69 -22.52 -2.10
N LYS A 203 15.01 -23.69 -2.64
CA LYS A 203 15.78 -23.78 -3.87
C LYS A 203 14.86 -23.43 -5.05
N SER A 204 15.22 -22.42 -5.83
CA SER A 204 14.49 -22.11 -7.06
C SER A 204 14.66 -23.25 -8.07
N THR A 205 13.60 -23.53 -8.80
CA THR A 205 13.61 -24.52 -9.90
C THR A 205 14.40 -24.02 -11.11
N ALA A 206 14.60 -22.71 -11.23
CA ALA A 206 15.39 -22.07 -12.29
C ALA A 206 16.61 -21.36 -11.71
N LYS A 207 17.68 -21.28 -12.50
CA LYS A 207 18.84 -20.47 -12.15
C LYS A 207 18.51 -18.99 -12.36
N LEU A 208 18.55 -18.21 -11.28
CA LEU A 208 18.21 -16.80 -11.32
C LEU A 208 19.40 -15.94 -11.78
N ALA A 209 19.06 -14.83 -12.45
CA ALA A 209 20.04 -13.82 -12.82
C ALA A 209 20.72 -13.24 -11.57
N GLY A 210 22.06 -13.18 -11.60
CA GLY A 210 22.87 -12.76 -10.46
C GLY A 210 23.37 -13.91 -9.57
N THR A 211 22.94 -15.15 -9.78
CA THR A 211 23.48 -16.31 -9.06
C THR A 211 24.83 -16.77 -9.66
N PRO A 212 25.90 -16.92 -8.85
CA PRO A 212 27.19 -17.41 -9.31
C PRO A 212 27.12 -18.77 -10.03
N GLU A 213 28.09 -19.02 -10.90
CA GLU A 213 28.21 -20.31 -11.57
C GLU A 213 28.55 -21.43 -10.57
N GLY A 214 27.84 -22.56 -10.67
CA GLY A 214 27.97 -23.68 -9.71
C GLY A 214 27.19 -23.55 -8.40
N GLN A 215 26.41 -22.47 -8.19
CA GLN A 215 25.59 -22.30 -6.99
C GLN A 215 24.08 -22.38 -7.28
N ASP A 216 23.33 -22.90 -6.30
CA ASP A 216 21.88 -22.95 -6.33
C ASP A 216 21.27 -21.57 -6.07
N SER A 217 20.20 -21.24 -6.78
CA SER A 217 19.47 -19.99 -6.56
C SER A 217 18.50 -20.15 -5.39
N MET A 218 18.90 -19.68 -4.21
CA MET A 218 18.04 -19.69 -3.02
C MET A 218 17.10 -18.50 -3.04
N VAL A 219 15.82 -18.72 -2.72
CA VAL A 219 14.77 -17.70 -2.76
C VAL A 219 13.97 -17.67 -1.47
N LEU A 220 13.52 -16.47 -1.10
CA LEU A 220 12.62 -16.29 0.03
C LEU A 220 11.18 -16.60 -0.40
N PRO A 221 10.49 -17.58 0.22
CA PRO A 221 9.09 -17.85 -0.07
C PRO A 221 8.17 -16.79 0.54
N LEU A 222 7.28 -16.25 -0.28
CA LEU A 222 6.30 -15.23 0.08
C LEU A 222 4.92 -15.65 -0.43
N PHE A 223 3.87 -15.22 0.26
CA PHE A 223 2.50 -15.58 -0.07
C PHE A 223 1.60 -14.36 -0.07
N THR A 224 0.73 -14.26 -1.08
CA THR A 224 -0.26 -13.18 -1.21
C THR A 224 -1.45 -13.37 -0.28
N ASP A 225 -1.63 -14.59 0.23
CA ASP A 225 -2.80 -15.01 0.98
C ASP A 225 -2.57 -16.33 1.73
N TRP A 226 -3.45 -16.61 2.70
CA TRP A 226 -3.39 -17.81 3.54
C TRP A 226 -3.61 -19.12 2.78
N GLN A 227 -4.47 -19.13 1.75
CA GLN A 227 -4.72 -20.35 0.98
C GLN A 227 -3.44 -20.77 0.23
N SER A 228 -2.72 -19.81 -0.35
CA SER A 228 -1.44 -20.03 -1.01
C SER A 228 -0.38 -20.55 -0.02
N LEU A 229 -0.32 -20.02 1.21
CA LEU A 229 0.58 -20.55 2.25
C LEU A 229 0.23 -22.00 2.63
N ARG A 230 -1.06 -22.32 2.82
CA ARG A 230 -1.53 -23.66 3.23
C ARG A 230 -1.21 -24.75 2.20
N ARG A 231 -0.97 -24.40 0.93
CA ARG A 231 -0.51 -25.35 -0.09
C ARG A 231 0.90 -25.90 0.19
N TRP A 232 1.67 -25.25 1.07
CA TRP A 232 2.96 -25.76 1.51
C TRP A 232 2.81 -26.91 2.51
N LYS A 233 2.58 -28.13 1.98
CA LYS A 233 2.37 -29.36 2.77
C LYS A 233 3.54 -29.72 3.70
N GLY A 234 4.76 -29.28 3.39
CA GLY A 234 5.98 -29.55 4.15
C GLY A 234 6.21 -28.66 5.38
N LEU A 235 5.42 -27.60 5.56
CA LEU A 235 5.72 -26.56 6.53
C LEU A 235 5.49 -27.00 7.99
N ALA A 236 4.54 -27.91 8.22
CA ALA A 236 4.13 -28.39 9.55
C ALA A 236 4.42 -29.88 9.80
N GLN A 237 5.26 -30.53 8.99
CA GLN A 237 5.42 -32.00 8.99
C GLN A 237 5.96 -32.60 10.30
N ASP A 238 6.58 -31.81 11.18
CA ASP A 238 7.24 -32.30 12.40
C ASP A 238 6.56 -31.84 13.71
N GLY A 239 5.27 -31.51 13.68
CA GLY A 239 4.53 -31.05 14.88
C GLY A 239 5.01 -29.71 15.46
N THR A 240 5.89 -29.00 14.73
CA THR A 240 6.41 -27.69 15.11
C THR A 240 5.39 -26.62 14.71
N LYS A 241 5.06 -25.70 15.64
CA LYS A 241 4.20 -24.56 15.34
C LYS A 241 4.90 -23.65 14.33
N VAL A 242 4.21 -23.37 13.23
CA VAL A 242 4.71 -22.48 12.17
C VAL A 242 4.27 -21.07 12.53
N HIS A 243 5.26 -20.23 12.80
CA HIS A 243 5.06 -18.80 12.99
C HIS A 243 5.07 -18.11 11.64
N THR A 244 4.24 -17.10 11.47
CA THR A 244 4.18 -16.30 10.25
C THR A 244 4.31 -14.82 10.56
N GLN A 245 4.81 -14.08 9.58
CA GLN A 245 4.99 -12.65 9.64
C GLN A 245 4.45 -12.03 8.36
N ILE A 246 3.75 -10.90 8.49
CA ILE A 246 3.43 -10.01 7.37
C ILE A 246 4.61 -9.06 7.17
N ILE A 247 5.16 -9.03 5.96
CA ILE A 247 6.27 -8.17 5.57
C ILE A 247 5.86 -7.29 4.39
N SER A 248 6.13 -5.99 4.51
CA SER A 248 5.98 -5.04 3.39
C SER A 248 7.10 -5.24 2.37
N PHE A 249 6.87 -4.83 1.13
CA PHE A 249 7.90 -4.84 0.09
C PHE A 249 9.19 -4.09 0.49
N GLN A 250 9.06 -2.97 1.18
CA GLN A 250 10.19 -2.13 1.60
C GLN A 250 11.07 -2.87 2.62
N GLN A 251 10.45 -3.55 3.59
CA GLN A 251 11.15 -4.37 4.58
C GLN A 251 11.81 -5.58 3.92
N LEU A 252 11.10 -6.23 2.99
CA LEU A 252 11.59 -7.34 2.20
C LEU A 252 12.84 -6.95 1.40
N TYR A 253 12.76 -5.87 0.63
CA TYR A 253 13.88 -5.39 -0.19
C TYR A 253 15.10 -5.02 0.66
N SER A 254 14.86 -4.34 1.80
CA SER A 254 15.92 -4.01 2.76
C SER A 254 16.61 -5.26 3.31
N MET A 255 15.86 -6.34 3.57
CA MET A 255 16.41 -7.61 4.04
C MET A 255 17.25 -8.29 2.95
N LEU A 256 16.75 -8.31 1.70
CA LEU A 256 17.46 -8.89 0.56
C LEU A 256 18.74 -8.14 0.21
N LYS A 257 18.81 -6.83 0.45
CA LYS A 257 20.04 -6.03 0.23
C LYS A 257 21.10 -6.20 1.31
N LYS A 258 20.68 -6.44 2.55
CA LYS A 258 21.60 -6.66 3.68
C LYS A 258 22.19 -8.07 3.70
N GLY A 259 21.47 -9.04 3.14
CA GLY A 259 21.92 -10.43 3.05
C GLY A 259 22.43 -10.79 1.66
N THR A 260 23.40 -11.70 1.57
CA THR A 260 23.84 -12.30 0.29
C THR A 260 23.26 -13.69 0.05
N VAL A 261 22.34 -14.11 0.92
CA VAL A 261 21.85 -15.49 0.99
C VAL A 261 20.77 -15.77 -0.06
N TYR A 262 19.99 -14.77 -0.43
CA TYR A 262 18.86 -14.92 -1.34
C TYR A 262 19.19 -14.31 -2.72
N ALA A 263 19.02 -15.10 -3.76
CA ALA A 263 19.10 -14.66 -5.16
C ALA A 263 17.81 -13.96 -5.64
N GLY A 264 16.73 -14.04 -4.87
CA GLY A 264 15.44 -13.44 -5.19
C GLY A 264 14.33 -13.85 -4.23
N ILE A 265 13.10 -13.63 -4.67
CA ILE A 265 11.88 -14.01 -3.97
C ILE A 265 11.06 -14.97 -4.81
N ALA A 266 10.33 -15.87 -4.16
CA ALA A 266 9.32 -16.68 -4.81
C ALA A 266 7.96 -16.36 -4.21
N ILE A 267 7.06 -15.81 -5.01
CA ILE A 267 5.70 -15.49 -4.59
C ILE A 267 4.79 -16.65 -4.99
N ASN A 268 4.03 -17.16 -4.02
CA ASN A 268 3.17 -18.32 -4.15
C ASN A 268 3.86 -19.55 -4.79
N PRO A 269 5.02 -20.00 -4.25
CA PRO A 269 5.86 -21.04 -4.87
C PRO A 269 5.18 -22.41 -5.05
N PHE A 270 4.07 -22.66 -4.36
CA PHE A 270 3.32 -23.92 -4.40
C PHE A 270 1.96 -23.79 -5.13
N ASN A 271 1.72 -22.66 -5.78
CA ASN A 271 0.55 -22.50 -6.66
C ASN A 271 0.82 -23.13 -8.03
N PRO A 272 -0.22 -23.38 -8.85
CA PRO A 272 -0.06 -23.93 -10.20
C PRO A 272 0.90 -23.10 -11.07
N ILE A 273 0.90 -21.78 -10.89
CA ILE A 273 1.80 -20.84 -11.55
C ILE A 273 2.67 -20.19 -10.47
N PRO A 274 3.86 -20.76 -10.16
CA PRO A 274 4.78 -20.13 -9.23
C PRO A 274 5.47 -18.94 -9.91
N CYS A 275 5.67 -17.85 -9.18
CA CYS A 275 6.40 -16.68 -9.67
C CYS A 275 7.69 -16.48 -8.88
N THR A 276 8.82 -16.44 -9.58
CA THR A 276 10.12 -16.15 -8.97
C THR A 276 10.68 -14.87 -9.56
N LEU A 277 11.01 -13.91 -8.70
CA LEU A 277 11.56 -12.61 -9.08
C LEU A 277 12.99 -12.49 -8.55
N PRO A 278 14.00 -12.33 -9.43
CA PRO A 278 15.39 -12.22 -9.02
C PRO A 278 15.68 -10.83 -8.43
N VAL A 279 16.68 -10.72 -7.55
CA VAL A 279 17.06 -9.42 -6.94
C VAL A 279 17.30 -8.32 -7.99
N PRO A 280 18.00 -8.56 -9.12
CA PRO A 280 18.13 -7.56 -10.18
C PRO A 280 16.80 -7.02 -10.73
N TYR A 281 15.73 -7.81 -10.72
CA TYR A 281 14.40 -7.32 -11.11
C TYR A 281 13.81 -6.42 -10.02
N LEU A 282 13.97 -6.78 -8.75
CA LEU A 282 13.53 -5.92 -7.64
C LEU A 282 14.30 -4.58 -7.62
N ASP A 283 15.56 -4.61 -8.04
CA ASP A 283 16.37 -3.40 -8.22
C ASP A 283 15.80 -2.46 -9.26
N THR A 284 15.19 -2.96 -10.34
CA THR A 284 14.57 -2.07 -11.34
C THR A 284 13.34 -1.37 -10.75
N ILE A 285 12.54 -2.06 -9.93
CA ILE A 285 11.35 -1.51 -9.28
C ILE A 285 11.72 -0.34 -8.37
N VAL A 286 12.65 -0.56 -7.43
CA VAL A 286 13.03 0.50 -6.47
C VAL A 286 13.73 1.68 -7.12
N ASN A 287 14.30 1.47 -8.31
CA ASN A 287 14.96 2.50 -9.07
C ASN A 287 14.01 3.32 -9.95
N THR A 288 12.73 2.93 -10.06
CA THR A 288 11.75 3.72 -10.80
C THR A 288 11.48 5.07 -10.13
N PRO A 289 11.22 6.14 -10.91
CA PRO A 289 10.85 7.44 -10.35
C PRO A 289 9.62 7.38 -9.45
N GLY A 290 8.60 6.61 -9.85
CA GLY A 290 7.38 6.42 -9.07
C GLY A 290 7.66 5.84 -7.69
N TYR A 291 8.45 4.76 -7.62
CA TYR A 291 8.84 4.17 -6.34
C TYR A 291 9.64 5.13 -5.47
N LYS A 292 10.64 5.83 -6.04
CA LYS A 292 11.46 6.76 -5.26
C LYS A 292 10.65 7.92 -4.69
N ASN A 293 9.68 8.42 -5.45
CA ASN A 293 8.81 9.50 -4.99
C ASN A 293 7.92 9.07 -3.83
N GLU A 294 7.42 7.83 -3.86
CA GLU A 294 6.48 7.31 -2.86
C GLU A 294 7.17 6.70 -1.64
N PHE A 295 8.19 5.87 -1.85
CA PHE A 295 8.84 5.02 -0.84
C PHE A 295 10.35 5.23 -0.70
N GLY A 296 10.97 6.04 -1.55
CA GLY A 296 12.41 6.27 -1.53
C GLY A 296 12.87 6.96 -0.22
N PRO A 297 14.14 6.76 0.19
CA PRO A 297 14.70 7.54 1.28
C PRO A 297 14.63 9.01 0.90
N LYS A 298 13.86 9.77 1.65
CA LYS A 298 13.78 11.23 1.54
C LYS A 298 15.04 11.84 2.16
N GLU A 299 16.22 11.44 1.68
CA GLU A 299 17.48 11.99 2.16
C GLU A 299 17.63 13.42 1.63
N GLY A 300 17.63 14.38 2.56
CA GLY A 300 17.80 15.81 2.28
C GLY A 300 16.50 16.60 2.01
N GLN A 301 15.35 15.94 1.96
CA GLN A 301 14.06 16.62 1.92
C GLN A 301 13.40 16.43 3.28
N GLY A 302 13.04 17.54 3.93
CA GLY A 302 12.27 17.47 5.18
C GLY A 302 10.97 16.69 4.97
N ALA A 303 10.20 16.47 6.02
CA ALA A 303 8.81 16.00 5.94
C ALA A 303 7.86 17.01 5.20
N VAL A 304 8.47 17.94 4.46
CA VAL A 304 7.99 19.20 3.95
C VAL A 304 8.48 19.28 2.51
N GLN A 305 7.55 19.20 1.56
CA GLN A 305 7.79 19.45 0.15
C GLN A 305 7.08 20.74 -0.24
N GLU A 306 7.78 21.63 -0.96
CA GLU A 306 7.16 22.79 -1.56
C GLU A 306 6.35 22.35 -2.79
N GLU A 307 5.02 22.29 -2.64
CA GLU A 307 4.12 22.01 -3.75
C GLU A 307 3.64 23.33 -4.36
N LYS A 308 4.13 23.67 -5.56
CA LYS A 308 3.63 24.83 -6.31
C LYS A 308 2.31 24.47 -6.98
N LEU A 309 1.24 25.15 -6.59
CA LEU A 309 -0.07 25.04 -7.21
C LEU A 309 0.05 25.29 -8.73
N ARG A 310 -0.44 24.35 -9.54
CA ARG A 310 -0.45 24.49 -11.00
C ARG A 310 -1.55 25.49 -11.39
N ALA A 311 -1.24 26.40 -12.30
CA ALA A 311 -2.23 27.35 -12.83
C ALA A 311 -3.45 26.60 -13.40
N GLY A 312 -4.66 26.93 -12.93
CA GLY A 312 -5.92 26.30 -13.36
C GLY A 312 -6.46 25.19 -12.45
N GLN A 313 -5.73 24.77 -11.42
CA GLN A 313 -6.21 23.76 -10.47
C GLN A 313 -7.30 24.35 -9.56
N LYS A 314 -8.49 23.72 -9.55
CA LYS A 314 -9.59 24.11 -8.66
C LYS A 314 -9.44 23.42 -7.30
N ILE A 315 -9.25 24.23 -6.27
CA ILE A 315 -9.16 23.78 -4.88
C ILE A 315 -10.33 24.35 -4.09
N MET A 316 -10.97 23.53 -3.27
CA MET A 316 -11.98 23.96 -2.31
C MET A 316 -11.36 24.03 -0.92
N LEU A 317 -11.51 25.18 -0.26
CA LEU A 317 -11.11 25.38 1.13
C LEU A 317 -12.35 25.34 2.01
N GLY A 318 -12.31 24.53 3.06
CA GLY A 318 -13.44 24.32 3.94
C GLY A 318 -13.04 24.24 5.41
N LEU A 319 -14.05 24.32 6.28
CA LEU A 319 -13.90 24.08 7.70
C LEU A 319 -13.66 22.58 7.95
N PRO A 320 -12.66 22.21 8.78
CA PRO A 320 -12.52 20.84 9.25
C PRO A 320 -13.79 20.38 9.96
N LYS A 321 -14.25 19.16 9.66
CA LYS A 321 -15.40 18.55 10.34
C LYS A 321 -15.14 18.46 11.84
N GLU A 322 -16.15 18.68 12.67
CA GLU A 322 -16.00 18.49 14.11
C GLU A 322 -15.99 16.99 14.44
N ASN A 323 -14.82 16.49 14.84
CA ASN A 323 -14.59 15.14 15.32
C ASN A 323 -13.45 15.17 16.38
N GLU A 324 -13.27 14.05 17.11
CA GLU A 324 -12.25 13.95 18.16
C GLU A 324 -10.82 14.21 17.64
N GLU A 325 -10.53 13.79 16.40
CA GLU A 325 -9.24 14.00 15.73
C GLU A 325 -8.95 15.50 15.50
N ASN A 326 -9.88 16.21 14.87
CA ASN A 326 -9.72 17.64 14.56
C ASN A 326 -9.74 18.49 15.84
N ALA A 327 -10.48 18.08 16.87
CA ALA A 327 -10.43 18.75 18.18
C ALA A 327 -9.02 18.62 18.81
N ALA A 328 -8.44 17.43 18.81
CA ALA A 328 -7.08 17.20 19.33
C ALA A 328 -6.01 17.94 18.51
N ILE A 329 -6.15 18.00 17.18
CA ILE A 329 -5.25 18.76 16.30
C ILE A 329 -5.33 20.26 16.62
N ARG A 330 -6.54 20.81 16.79
CA ARG A 330 -6.74 22.22 17.15
C ARG A 330 -6.09 22.57 18.48
N GLU A 331 -6.23 21.70 19.49
CA GLU A 331 -5.59 21.88 20.80
C GLU A 331 -4.06 21.91 20.68
N LYS A 332 -3.46 20.97 19.94
CA LYS A 332 -2.00 20.94 19.73
C LYS A 332 -1.48 22.14 18.96
N LEU A 333 -2.20 22.60 17.94
CA LEU A 333 -1.84 23.83 17.23
C LEU A 333 -1.91 25.06 18.16
N ALA A 334 -2.92 25.13 19.04
CA ALA A 334 -3.01 26.21 20.01
C ALA A 334 -1.86 26.20 21.03
N GLU A 335 -1.51 25.03 21.57
CA GLU A 335 -0.33 24.84 22.44
C GLU A 335 0.97 25.25 21.72
N TYR A 336 1.10 24.88 20.45
CA TYR A 336 2.26 25.23 19.64
C TYR A 336 2.40 26.75 19.50
N GLY A 337 1.32 27.45 19.15
CA GLY A 337 1.32 28.91 19.05
C GLY A 337 1.70 29.61 20.36
N GLN A 338 1.22 29.10 21.51
CA GLN A 338 1.55 29.66 22.83
C GLN A 338 3.03 29.50 23.21
N THR A 339 3.68 28.43 22.74
CA THR A 339 5.08 28.11 23.09
C THR A 339 6.10 28.75 22.17
N HIS A 340 5.68 29.34 21.04
CA HIS A 340 6.56 29.91 20.03
C HIS A 340 6.30 31.41 19.89
N GLU A 341 7.24 32.24 20.37
CA GLU A 341 7.10 33.70 20.42
C GLU A 341 7.05 34.38 19.04
N ASP A 342 7.58 33.70 18.02
CA ASP A 342 7.64 34.16 16.65
C ASP A 342 6.35 33.94 15.84
N VAL A 343 5.45 33.06 16.28
CA VAL A 343 4.15 32.80 15.64
C VAL A 343 3.09 33.80 16.12
N ASN A 344 2.50 34.59 15.22
CA ASN A 344 1.44 35.56 15.52
C ASN A 344 0.05 34.90 15.54
N SER A 345 -0.26 34.07 14.54
CA SER A 345 -1.53 33.34 14.48
C SER A 345 -1.40 32.02 13.72
N ILE A 346 -2.29 31.08 14.02
CA ILE A 346 -2.38 29.78 13.36
C ILE A 346 -3.83 29.56 12.95
N ALA A 347 -4.07 29.25 11.68
CA ALA A 347 -5.37 28.81 11.19
C ALA A 347 -5.34 27.35 10.72
N PHE A 348 -6.46 26.65 10.88
CA PHE A 348 -6.60 25.23 10.53
C PHE A 348 -7.80 25.01 9.61
N LEU A 349 -7.55 24.46 8.43
CA LEU A 349 -8.50 24.28 7.35
C LEU A 349 -8.44 22.86 6.76
N THR A 350 -9.45 22.54 5.96
CA THR A 350 -9.45 21.36 5.09
C THR A 350 -9.39 21.81 3.64
N LYS A 351 -8.46 21.23 2.88
CA LYS A 351 -8.32 21.42 1.44
C LYS A 351 -8.87 20.19 0.73
N VAL A 352 -9.73 20.41 -0.26
CA VAL A 352 -10.25 19.36 -1.14
C VAL A 352 -9.87 19.68 -2.57
N GLU A 353 -9.16 18.76 -3.21
CA GLU A 353 -8.85 18.84 -4.64
C GLU A 353 -10.05 18.35 -5.45
N GLU A 354 -10.58 19.16 -6.36
CA GLU A 354 -11.85 18.85 -7.05
C GLU A 354 -11.73 17.65 -8.00
N GLU A 355 -10.57 17.50 -8.66
CA GLU A 355 -10.28 16.45 -9.65
C GLU A 355 -10.02 15.08 -9.00
N THR A 356 -9.23 15.05 -7.92
CA THR A 356 -8.80 13.81 -7.27
C THR A 356 -9.68 13.41 -6.09
N LYS A 357 -10.55 14.32 -5.62
CA LYS A 357 -11.30 14.22 -4.36
C LYS A 357 -10.41 13.99 -3.14
N ASN A 358 -9.10 14.26 -3.25
CA ASN A 358 -8.18 14.15 -2.14
C ASN A 358 -8.51 15.22 -1.09
N VAL A 359 -8.59 14.79 0.16
CA VAL A 359 -8.82 15.65 1.32
C VAL A 359 -7.53 15.74 2.12
N ARG A 360 -7.08 16.96 2.39
CA ARG A 360 -5.84 17.25 3.12
C ARG A 360 -6.12 18.25 4.24
N HIS A 361 -5.36 18.16 5.33
CA HIS A 361 -5.32 19.21 6.34
C HIS A 361 -4.44 20.35 5.86
N LEU A 362 -4.82 21.60 6.15
CA LEU A 362 -4.05 22.78 5.81
C LEU A 362 -3.88 23.66 7.04
N VAL A 363 -2.62 23.92 7.40
CA VAL A 363 -2.23 24.78 8.52
C VAL A 363 -1.65 26.07 7.97
N VAL A 364 -2.23 27.21 8.33
CA VAL A 364 -1.76 28.52 7.89
C VAL A 364 -1.06 29.20 9.05
N LEU A 365 0.22 29.51 8.90
CA LEU A 365 1.03 30.19 9.91
C LEU A 365 1.20 31.66 9.54
N ASP A 366 1.03 32.51 10.55
CA ASP A 366 1.33 33.94 10.52
C ASP A 366 2.48 34.19 11.48
N PHE A 367 3.51 34.89 11.03
CA PHE A 367 4.73 35.11 11.80
C PHE A 367 4.90 36.60 12.10
N THR A 368 5.59 36.91 13.20
CA THR A 368 5.87 38.28 13.66
C THR A 368 6.86 39.03 12.76
N GLN A 369 7.64 38.32 11.94
CA GLN A 369 8.56 38.85 10.95
C GLN A 369 8.29 38.22 9.58
N GLU A 370 8.86 38.78 8.50
CA GLU A 370 8.75 38.17 7.17
C GLU A 370 9.55 36.85 7.13
N TYR A 371 8.85 35.71 7.10
CA TYR A 371 9.46 34.39 6.97
C TYR A 371 9.57 33.99 5.48
N SER A 372 10.68 33.37 5.12
CA SER A 372 10.81 32.62 3.86
C SER A 372 10.28 31.19 4.02
N ALA A 373 10.11 30.48 2.90
CA ALA A 373 9.72 29.07 2.91
C ALA A 373 10.78 28.17 3.59
N GLU A 374 12.04 28.58 3.58
CA GLU A 374 13.14 27.85 4.24
C GLU A 374 13.08 28.02 5.76
N ASP A 375 12.76 29.23 6.24
CA ASP A 375 12.61 29.53 7.68
C ASP A 375 11.40 28.82 8.30
N MET A 376 10.34 28.62 7.51
CA MET A 376 9.13 27.92 7.94
C MET A 376 9.34 26.41 8.15
N LYS A 377 10.38 25.83 7.53
CA LYS A 377 10.56 24.37 7.49
C LYS A 377 10.70 23.76 8.88
N GLU A 378 11.39 24.44 9.80
CA GLU A 378 11.54 23.98 11.19
C GLU A 378 10.19 23.94 11.92
N HIS A 379 9.34 24.95 11.73
CA HIS A 379 7.98 24.96 12.28
C HIS A 379 7.11 23.87 11.66
N MET A 380 7.18 23.67 10.34
CA MET A 380 6.42 22.64 9.65
C MET A 380 6.78 21.24 10.16
N GLU A 381 8.07 20.95 10.31
CA GLU A 381 8.54 19.66 10.83
C GLU A 381 8.12 19.46 12.30
N ALA A 382 8.27 20.49 13.14
CA ALA A 382 7.90 20.43 14.54
C ALA A 382 6.38 20.22 14.73
N ILE A 383 5.56 20.97 14.00
CA ILE A 383 4.10 20.81 14.02
C ILE A 383 3.71 19.43 13.47
N TYR A 384 4.28 19.02 12.34
CA TYR A 384 3.98 17.71 11.74
C TYR A 384 4.27 16.55 12.71
N GLN A 385 5.39 16.59 13.44
CA GLN A 385 5.71 15.56 14.44
C GLN A 385 4.66 15.47 15.56
N GLN A 386 4.04 16.59 15.94
CA GLN A 386 2.98 16.61 16.95
C GLN A 386 1.62 16.18 16.40
N LEU A 387 1.31 16.48 15.13
CA LEU A 387 0.03 16.16 14.52
C LEU A 387 -0.04 14.74 13.96
N ASN A 388 1.06 14.20 13.44
CA ASN A 388 1.09 12.90 12.76
C ASN A 388 0.55 11.72 13.62
N PRO A 389 0.77 11.65 14.95
CA PRO A 389 0.16 10.61 15.79
C PRO A 389 -1.37 10.75 15.95
N LEU A 390 -1.92 11.95 15.72
CA LEU A 390 -3.34 12.26 15.88
C LEU A 390 -4.12 12.07 14.57
N ALA A 391 -3.46 12.26 13.43
CA ALA A 391 -4.03 12.16 12.09
C ALA A 391 -4.36 10.69 11.71
N LYS A 392 -5.63 10.32 11.77
CA LYS A 392 -6.12 8.95 11.46
C LYS A 392 -6.83 8.91 10.12
N GLU A 393 -7.76 9.84 9.89
CA GLU A 393 -8.54 9.91 8.66
C GLU A 393 -7.78 10.63 7.54
N ILE A 394 -7.14 11.76 7.85
CA ILE A 394 -6.42 12.58 6.87
C ILE A 394 -4.94 12.60 7.23
N LYS A 395 -4.18 11.72 6.57
CA LYS A 395 -2.75 11.53 6.86
C LYS A 395 -1.82 12.59 6.26
N GLN A 396 -2.35 13.49 5.45
CA GLN A 396 -1.58 14.53 4.78
C GLN A 396 -1.89 15.91 5.37
N VAL A 397 -0.84 16.59 5.84
CA VAL A 397 -0.90 17.97 6.34
C VAL A 397 -0.06 18.85 5.43
N GLU A 398 -0.69 19.88 4.88
CA GLU A 398 -0.05 20.97 4.14
C GLU A 398 0.10 22.19 5.03
N PHE A 399 1.05 23.06 4.69
CA PHE A 399 1.23 24.32 5.37
C PHE A 399 1.32 25.49 4.39
N ALA A 400 0.85 26.66 4.83
CA ALA A 400 0.94 27.91 4.09
C ALA A 400 1.36 29.06 5.01
N ILE A 401 2.00 30.08 4.45
CA ILE A 401 2.29 31.34 5.14
C ILE A 401 1.19 32.34 4.80
N LYS A 402 0.60 32.96 5.81
CA LYS A 402 -0.38 34.04 5.64
C LYS A 402 0.20 35.18 4.81
N GLY A 403 -0.60 35.77 3.92
CA GLY A 403 -0.16 36.85 3.02
C GLY A 403 0.48 36.39 1.71
N ARG A 404 0.78 35.09 1.54
CA ARG A 404 1.33 34.53 0.28
C ARG A 404 0.25 34.14 -0.73
N ILE A 405 -0.96 33.83 -0.26
CA ILE A 405 -2.07 33.36 -1.10
C ILE A 405 -3.32 34.15 -0.70
N THR A 406 -3.66 35.19 -1.47
CA THR A 406 -4.78 36.09 -1.15
C THR A 406 -6.11 35.36 -0.93
N ALA A 407 -6.41 34.36 -1.76
CA ALA A 407 -7.65 33.58 -1.64
C ALA A 407 -7.74 32.77 -0.33
N LEU A 408 -6.59 32.35 0.22
CA LEU A 408 -6.53 31.66 1.51
C LEU A 408 -6.77 32.66 2.65
N ASP A 409 -6.13 33.83 2.58
CA ASP A 409 -6.26 34.88 3.58
C ASP A 409 -7.70 35.41 3.65
N ASP A 410 -8.37 35.56 2.50
CA ASP A 410 -9.78 35.97 2.42
C ASP A 410 -10.70 34.96 3.12
N VAL A 411 -10.49 33.66 2.90
CA VAL A 411 -11.29 32.58 3.52
C VAL A 411 -11.05 32.52 5.04
N VAL A 412 -9.78 32.63 5.47
CA VAL A 412 -9.45 32.67 6.91
C VAL A 412 -10.06 33.90 7.58
N SER A 413 -10.05 35.06 6.91
CA SER A 413 -10.62 36.30 7.45
C SER A 413 -12.15 36.25 7.54
N GLN A 414 -12.83 35.67 6.54
CA GLN A 414 -14.29 35.50 6.54
C GLN A 414 -14.79 34.55 7.63
N HIS A 415 -13.95 33.63 8.10
CA HIS A 415 -14.30 32.61 9.09
C HIS A 415 -13.36 32.61 10.29
N GLN A 416 -12.88 33.79 10.68
CA GLN A 416 -11.85 33.96 11.71
C GLN A 416 -12.20 33.21 13.01
N ASP A 417 -13.44 33.33 13.48
CA ASP A 417 -13.92 32.72 14.73
C ASP A 417 -13.91 31.17 14.74
N LYS A 418 -13.80 30.54 13.57
CA LYS A 418 -13.84 29.08 13.40
C LYS A 418 -12.55 28.48 12.84
N MET A 419 -11.79 29.26 12.10
CA MET A 419 -10.57 28.82 11.42
C MET A 419 -9.31 29.16 12.20
N VAL A 420 -9.28 30.28 12.92
CA VAL A 420 -8.12 30.66 13.73
C VAL A 420 -8.15 29.87 15.04
N VAL A 421 -7.13 29.04 15.23
CA VAL A 421 -6.97 28.20 16.44
C VAL A 421 -6.05 28.86 17.46
N TYR A 422 -5.25 29.83 17.03
CA TYR A 422 -4.38 30.62 17.86
C TYR A 422 -4.18 32.01 17.27
N SER A 423 -4.20 33.03 18.12
CA SER A 423 -3.76 34.40 17.79
C SER A 423 -3.17 35.02 19.05
N LYS A 424 -2.08 35.76 18.90
CA LYS A 424 -1.55 36.65 19.93
C LYS A 424 -2.37 37.93 20.04
#